data_AF-A0A182GX12-F1
#
_entry.id   AF-A0A182GX12-F1
#
_cell.length_a   1.000
_cell.length_b   1.000
_cell.length_c   1.000
_cell.angle_alpha   90.00
_cell.angle_beta   90.00
_cell.angle_gamma   90.00
#
_symmetry.space_group_name_H-M   'P 1'
#
loop_
_entity.id
_entity.type
_entity.pdbx_description
1 polymer ?
#
loop_
_entity_poly.entity_id
_entity_poly.type
_entity_poly.pdbx_seq_one_letter_code
_entity_poly.pdbx_strand_id
1 'polypeptide(L)'
;MRSFISVAFCLVLLLAIVGAQPANNQRPNEEYRACGSACPDTCASIKQKPGMCIAQCISGWFCKSGYVRNAAGKCVLRSQCP
;
A
#
# COMPACT_ATOMS: atom_id res chain seq x y z
N MET A 1 36.15 5.96 -32.61
CA MET A 1 35.28 7.15 -32.38
C MET A 1 33.79 6.80 -32.39
N ARG A 2 33.27 6.12 -33.43
CA ARG A 2 31.85 5.70 -33.49
C ARG A 2 31.42 4.76 -32.35
N SER A 3 32.24 3.76 -32.00
CA SER A 3 31.94 2.84 -30.88
C SER A 3 31.91 3.51 -29.51
N PHE A 4 32.77 4.51 -29.27
CA PHE A 4 32.80 5.23 -28.00
C PHE A 4 31.55 6.09 -27.79
N ILE A 5 31.04 6.70 -28.86
CA ILE A 5 29.79 7.47 -28.84
C ILE A 5 28.60 6.54 -28.53
N SER A 6 28.56 5.36 -29.16
CA SER A 6 27.51 4.36 -28.89
C SER A 6 27.53 3.85 -27.45
N VAL A 7 28.72 3.58 -26.88
CA VAL A 7 28.85 3.13 -25.49
C VAL A 7 28.44 4.21 -24.50
N ALA A 8 28.86 5.46 -24.73
CA ALA A 8 28.47 6.59 -23.89
C ALA A 8 26.96 6.84 -23.94
N PHE A 9 26.33 6.74 -25.12
CA PHE A 9 24.89 6.89 -25.28
C PHE A 9 24.11 5.78 -24.56
N CYS A 10 24.56 4.52 -24.67
CA CYS A 10 23.99 3.41 -23.92
C CYS A 10 24.10 3.61 -22.39
N LEU A 11 25.25 4.05 -21.88
CA LEU A 11 25.44 4.31 -20.46
C LEU A 11 24.51 5.42 -19.95
N VAL A 12 24.36 6.51 -20.72
CA VAL A 12 23.45 7.61 -20.37
C VAL A 12 21.99 7.14 -20.37
N LEU A 13 21.57 6.31 -21.34
CA LEU A 13 20.22 5.74 -21.37
C LEU A 13 19.95 4.81 -20.18
N LEU A 14 20.93 3.97 -19.80
CA LEU A 14 20.82 3.06 -18.65
C LEU A 14 20.75 3.81 -17.31
N LEU A 15 21.42 4.95 -17.19
CA LEU A 15 21.35 5.78 -15.99
C LEU A 15 20.02 6.55 -15.90
N ALA A 16 19.49 7.01 -17.04
CA ALA A 16 18.21 7.72 -17.09
C ALA A 16 17.02 6.82 -16.67
N ILE A 17 17.02 5.53 -17.01
CA ILE A 17 15.98 4.59 -16.59
C ILE A 17 16.04 4.24 -15.08
N VAL A 18 17.21 4.28 -14.46
CA VAL A 18 17.35 4.04 -13.00
C VAL A 18 16.91 5.25 -12.19
N GLY A 19 17.14 6.47 -12.69
CA GLY A 19 16.77 7.72 -12.00
C GLY A 19 15.28 8.07 -12.06
N ALA A 20 14.51 7.45 -12.95
CA ALA A 20 13.10 7.76 -13.19
C ALA A 20 12.15 6.70 -12.62
N GLN A 21 12.46 6.08 -11.47
CA GLN A 21 11.46 5.23 -10.83
C GLN A 21 10.29 6.08 -10.35
N PRO A 22 9.06 5.89 -10.87
CA PRO A 22 7.90 6.54 -10.32
C PRO A 22 7.77 6.07 -8.87
N ALA A 23 7.60 7.00 -7.94
CA ALA A 23 7.21 6.68 -6.57
C ALA A 23 5.92 5.87 -6.66
N ASN A 24 6.05 4.55 -6.55
CA ASN A 24 4.97 3.62 -6.74
C ASN A 24 4.08 3.74 -5.50
N ASN A 25 3.09 4.63 -5.56
CA ASN A 25 2.00 4.79 -4.60
C ASN A 25 1.06 3.57 -4.60
N GLN A 26 1.58 2.37 -4.80
CA GLN A 26 0.81 1.15 -4.63
C GLN A 26 0.48 1.01 -3.15
N ARG A 27 -0.80 1.17 -2.85
CA ARG A 27 -1.43 0.80 -1.58
C ARG A 27 -2.03 -0.61 -1.77
N PRO A 28 -1.21 -1.68 -1.69
CA PRO A 28 -1.68 -3.02 -1.97
C PRO A 28 -2.80 -3.40 -1.00
N ASN A 29 -3.84 -4.03 -1.54
CA ASN A 29 -4.99 -4.48 -0.78
C ASN A 29 -5.76 -3.36 -0.04
N GLU A 30 -5.57 -2.11 -0.46
CA GLU A 30 -6.39 -0.98 -0.05
C GLU A 30 -7.34 -0.58 -1.17
N GLU A 31 -8.47 0.01 -0.78
CA GLU A 31 -9.43 0.66 -1.67
C GLU A 31 -9.88 1.96 -1.01
N TYR A 32 -10.04 3.01 -1.82
CA TYR A 32 -10.63 4.24 -1.35
C TYR A 32 -12.13 4.05 -1.23
N ARG A 33 -12.70 4.42 -0.08
CA ARG A 33 -14.14 4.48 0.13
C ARG A 33 -14.51 5.87 0.64
N ALA A 34 -15.54 6.45 0.05
CA ALA A 34 -16.14 7.69 0.56
C ALA A 34 -16.82 7.47 1.92
N CYS A 35 -17.19 6.22 2.21
CA CYS A 35 -17.80 5.81 3.46
C CYS A 35 -17.22 4.49 3.96
N GLY A 36 -16.55 4.52 5.11
CA GLY A 36 -16.06 3.35 5.84
C GLY A 36 -16.23 3.52 7.35
N SER A 37 -16.08 2.41 8.08
CA SER A 37 -16.16 2.40 9.54
C SER A 37 -15.09 3.30 10.16
N ALA A 38 -15.47 4.09 11.17
CA ALA A 38 -14.54 4.81 12.03
C ALA A 38 -13.61 3.89 12.84
N CYS A 39 -13.99 2.62 13.01
CA CYS A 39 -13.18 1.59 13.65
C CYS A 39 -12.94 0.43 12.68
N PRO A 40 -12.01 0.55 11.73
CA PRO A 40 -11.67 -0.53 10.81
C PRO A 40 -10.96 -1.67 11.52
N ASP A 41 -11.15 -2.89 11.03
CA ASP A 41 -10.50 -4.07 11.59
C ASP A 41 -8.97 -4.04 11.43
N THR A 42 -8.29 -4.43 12.50
CA THR A 42 -6.83 -4.56 12.58
C THR A 42 -6.46 -5.95 13.08
N CYS A 43 -5.22 -6.38 12.85
CA CYS A 43 -4.74 -7.65 13.44
C CYS A 43 -4.91 -7.71 14.97
N ALA A 44 -4.85 -6.56 15.65
CA ALA A 44 -5.06 -6.48 17.10
C ALA A 44 -6.53 -6.62 17.48
N SER A 45 -7.46 -6.02 16.71
CA SER A 45 -8.89 -5.99 17.05
C SER A 45 -9.61 -7.30 16.71
N ILE A 46 -9.18 -8.03 15.66
CA ILE A 46 -9.87 -9.26 15.25
C ILE A 46 -9.77 -10.41 16.25
N LYS A 47 -8.79 -10.37 17.16
CA LYS A 47 -8.60 -11.36 18.23
C LYS A 47 -9.37 -10.99 19.51
N GLN A 48 -9.91 -9.79 19.57
CA GLN A 48 -10.57 -9.25 20.75
C GLN A 48 -12.09 -9.26 20.56
N LYS A 49 -12.82 -9.18 21.68
CA LYS A 49 -14.27 -8.95 21.62
C LYS A 49 -14.53 -7.58 20.96
N PRO A 50 -15.49 -7.48 20.03
CA PRO A 50 -15.83 -6.19 19.43
C PRO A 50 -16.13 -5.15 20.51
N GLY A 51 -15.36 -4.06 20.51
CA GLY A 51 -15.61 -2.91 21.38
C GLY A 51 -16.79 -2.08 20.86
N MET A 52 -17.21 -1.09 21.67
CA MET A 52 -18.13 -0.08 21.17
C MET A 52 -17.44 0.73 20.08
N CYS A 53 -18.08 0.84 18.91
CA CYS A 53 -17.69 1.75 17.85
C CYS A 53 -18.84 2.69 17.54
N ILE A 54 -18.52 3.97 17.36
CA ILE A 54 -19.52 4.93 16.93
C ILE A 54 -19.92 4.65 15.47
N ALA A 55 -21.22 4.70 15.18
CA ALA A 55 -21.74 4.56 13.83
C ALA A 55 -21.51 5.85 13.03
N GLN A 56 -20.25 6.11 12.68
CA GLN A 56 -19.86 7.22 11.82
C GLN A 56 -19.21 6.72 10.54
N CYS A 57 -19.58 7.38 9.45
CA CYS A 57 -19.07 7.17 8.11
C CYS A 57 -17.88 8.12 7.88
N ILE A 58 -16.68 7.56 7.67
CA ILE A 58 -15.48 8.34 7.36
C ILE A 58 -14.95 7.99 5.97
N SER A 59 -14.47 8.99 5.24
CA SER A 59 -13.84 8.81 3.93
C SER A 59 -12.34 8.52 4.09
N GLY A 60 -11.81 7.65 3.25
CA GLY A 60 -10.39 7.29 3.33
C GLY A 60 -10.02 6.01 2.60
N TRP A 61 -8.78 5.57 2.80
CA TRP A 61 -8.26 4.32 2.28
C TRP A 61 -8.40 3.23 3.33
N PHE A 62 -9.12 2.17 2.96
CA PHE A 62 -9.40 1.06 3.83
C PHE A 62 -8.86 -0.23 3.25
N CYS A 63 -8.63 -1.22 4.08
CA CYS A 63 -8.36 -2.56 3.59
C CYS A 63 -9.57 -3.08 2.81
N LYS A 64 -9.29 -3.73 1.68
CA LYS A 64 -10.28 -4.48 0.90
C LYS A 64 -10.91 -5.57 1.77
N SER A 65 -12.11 -6.03 1.39
CA SER A 65 -12.76 -7.15 2.07
C SER A 65 -11.82 -8.36 2.20
N GLY A 66 -11.80 -8.98 3.37
CA GLY A 66 -10.89 -10.09 3.71
C GLY A 66 -9.51 -9.67 4.22
N TYR A 67 -9.14 -8.39 4.11
CA TYR A 67 -7.88 -7.84 4.60
C TYR A 67 -8.08 -6.99 5.85
N VAL A 68 -7.06 -6.95 6.71
CA VAL A 68 -7.02 -6.15 7.94
C VAL A 68 -5.68 -5.44 8.06
N ARG A 69 -5.67 -4.29 8.75
CA ARG A 69 -4.44 -3.50 8.89
C ARG A 69 -3.56 -4.10 9.99
N ASN A 70 -2.31 -4.41 9.68
CA ASN A 70 -1.34 -4.87 10.67
C ASN A 70 -0.64 -3.69 11.37
N ALA A 71 0.23 -3.97 12.34
CA ALA A 71 0.97 -2.96 13.09
C ALA A 71 1.93 -2.12 12.21
N ALA A 72 2.36 -2.65 11.06
CA ALA A 72 3.16 -1.92 10.06
C ALA A 72 2.31 -1.05 9.12
N GLY A 73 1.00 -0.94 9.37
CA GLY A 73 0.09 -0.15 8.54
C GLY A 73 -0.27 -0.80 7.20
N LYS A 74 0.06 -2.07 6.96
CA LYS A 74 -0.22 -2.78 5.71
C LYS A 74 -1.50 -3.60 5.81
N CYS A 75 -2.27 -3.68 4.73
CA CYS A 75 -3.43 -4.55 4.62
C CYS A 75 -2.98 -5.98 4.27
N VAL A 76 -3.13 -6.89 5.23
CA VAL A 76 -2.75 -8.30 5.13
C VAL A 76 -3.98 -9.19 5.29
N LEU A 77 -3.90 -10.44 4.85
CA LEU A 77 -4.97 -11.40 5.11
C LEU A 77 -5.11 -11.63 6.62
N ARG A 78 -6.34 -11.86 7.09
CA ARG A 78 -6.60 -12.17 8.51
C ARG A 78 -5.76 -13.35 9.02
N SER A 79 -5.51 -14.34 8.15
CA SER A 79 -4.67 -15.51 8.43
C SER A 79 -3.18 -15.20 8.59
N GLN A 80 -2.73 -14.01 8.18
CA GLN A 80 -1.33 -13.56 8.29
C GLN A 80 -1.08 -12.72 9.54
N CYS A 81 -2.10 -12.53 10.40
CA CYS A 81 -1.91 -11.83 11.65
C CYS A 81 -1.13 -12.70 12.65
N PRO A 82 -0.15 -12.14 13.38
CA PRO A 82 0.59 -12.83 14.44
C PRO A 82 -0.35 -13.15 15.60
#